data_AF-A0A7S3HDY2-F1
#
_entry.id   AF-A0A7S3HDY2-F1
#
_cell.length_a   1.000
_cell.length_b   1.000
_cell.length_c   1.000
_cell.angle_alpha   90.00
_cell.angle_beta   90.00
_cell.angle_gamma   90.00
#
_symmetry.space_group_name_H-M   'P 1'
#
loop_
_entity.id
_entity.type
_entity.pdbx_description
1 polymer ?
#
loop_
_entity_poly.entity_id
_entity_poly.type
_entity_poly.pdbx_seq_one_letter_code
_entity_poly.pdbx_strand_id
1 'polypeptide(L)'
;MQALILSYPNLKVVEASAEDLILEEGSSGSAVVGIKTNDGREIHTGRVVITTGTFLRGRCFLGRTSYPAGRHMRTKNGESATNKEHESGGEIEPPSIGLALTLERFNTCSES
;
A
#
# COMPACT_ATOMS: atom_id res chain seq x y z
N MET A 1 -8.20 -1.47 -20.00
CA MET A 1 -7.80 -0.38 -19.08
C MET A 1 -6.31 -0.06 -19.18
N GLN A 2 -5.41 -1.03 -18.97
CA GLN A 2 -3.96 -0.79 -18.89
C GLN A 2 -3.36 -0.04 -20.09
N ALA A 3 -3.70 -0.42 -21.32
CA ALA A 3 -3.17 0.24 -22.53
C ALA A 3 -3.48 1.74 -22.59
N LEU A 4 -4.64 2.16 -22.09
CA LEU A 4 -5.03 3.58 -22.04
C LEU A 4 -4.18 4.35 -21.01
N ILE A 5 -3.94 3.76 -19.84
CA ILE A 5 -3.13 4.37 -18.78
C ILE A 5 -1.67 4.54 -19.26
N LEU A 6 -1.10 3.51 -19.88
CA LEU A 6 0.29 3.52 -20.33
C LEU A 6 0.58 4.50 -21.48
N SER A 7 -0.45 4.95 -22.20
CA SER A 7 -0.32 5.87 -23.34
C SER A 7 -0.77 7.31 -23.02
N TYR A 8 -1.21 7.58 -21.78
CA TYR A 8 -1.78 8.88 -21.43
C TYR A 8 -0.68 9.95 -21.28
N PRO A 9 -0.78 11.12 -21.94
CA PRO A 9 0.25 12.15 -21.87
C PRO A 9 0.38 12.71 -20.45
N ASN A 10 1.61 13.04 -20.06
CA ASN A 10 1.98 13.52 -18.71
C ASN A 10 1.71 12.53 -17.57
N LEU A 11 1.39 11.26 -17.86
CA LEU A 11 1.28 10.20 -16.86
C LEU A 11 2.51 9.28 -16.95
N LYS A 12 3.24 9.18 -15.84
CA LYS A 12 4.31 8.19 -15.68
C LYS A 12 3.82 7.09 -14.75
N VAL A 13 3.79 5.86 -15.25
CA VAL A 13 3.48 4.69 -14.42
C VAL A 13 4.79 4.13 -13.88
N VAL A 14 4.84 3.96 -12.56
CA VAL A 14 5.97 3.35 -11.85
C VAL A 14 5.46 2.14 -11.11
N GLU A 15 6.02 0.97 -11.41
CA GLU A 15 5.77 -0.25 -10.67
C GLU A 15 6.66 -0.25 -9.42
N ALA A 16 6.07 0.15 -8.29
CA ALA A 16 6.68 0.12 -6.96
C ALA A 16 5.59 0.23 -5.90
N SER A 17 5.81 -0.34 -4.72
CA SER A 17 4.91 -0.14 -3.59
C SER A 17 5.27 1.17 -2.89
N ALA A 18 4.30 2.06 -2.69
CA ALA A 18 4.47 3.27 -1.87
C ALA A 18 4.34 2.89 -0.39
N GLU A 19 5.46 2.91 0.34
CA GLU A 19 5.51 2.46 1.73
C GLU A 19 5.39 3.57 2.74
N ASP A 20 5.76 4.81 2.38
CA ASP A 20 5.72 5.94 3.30
C ASP A 20 5.50 7.28 2.58
N LEU A 21 5.06 8.28 3.34
CA LEU A 21 5.01 9.68 2.91
C LEU A 21 6.21 10.43 3.46
N ILE A 22 6.79 11.29 2.64
CA ILE A 22 7.81 12.24 3.08
C ILE A 22 7.07 13.51 3.49
N LEU A 23 7.24 13.89 4.76
CA LEU A 23 6.58 15.03 5.37
C LEU A 23 7.62 16.03 5.82
N GLU A 24 7.38 17.31 5.57
CA GLU A 24 8.13 18.42 6.14
C GLU A 24 7.26 19.19 7.13
N GLU A 25 7.82 19.50 8.29
CA GLU A 25 7.14 20.36 9.27
C GLU A 25 7.24 21.83 8.84
N GLY A 26 6.10 22.49 8.71
CA GLY A 26 6.00 23.91 8.44
C GLY A 26 5.37 24.68 9.59
N SER A 27 5.42 26.01 9.51
CA SER A 27 4.81 26.93 10.48
C SER A 27 3.28 26.82 10.56
N SER A 28 2.62 26.13 9.63
CA SER A 28 1.17 25.91 9.59
C SER A 28 0.78 24.43 9.64
N GLY A 29 1.71 23.55 10.05
CA GLY A 29 1.52 22.09 10.11
C GLY A 29 2.43 21.33 9.14
N SER A 30 2.28 20.01 9.11
CA SER A 30 3.08 19.14 8.23
C SER A 30 2.57 19.16 6.79
N ALA A 31 3.48 19.31 5.83
CA ALA A 31 3.20 19.27 4.40
C ALA A 31 3.80 18.01 3.77
N VAL A 32 3.09 17.42 2.81
CA VAL A 32 3.62 16.31 2.00
C VAL A 32 4.58 16.86 0.96
N VAL A 33 5.79 16.29 0.91
CA VAL A 33 6.83 16.64 -0.07
C VAL A 33 7.26 15.48 -0.95
N GLY A 34 6.71 14.28 -0.72
CA GLY A 34 6.97 13.12 -1.56
C GLY A 34 6.46 11.81 -0.97
N ILE A 35 6.88 10.72 -1.60
CA ILE A 35 6.67 9.35 -1.15
C ILE A 35 7.99 8.57 -1.14
N LYS A 36 8.07 7.57 -0.29
CA LYS A 36 9.13 6.56 -0.29
C LYS A 36 8.57 5.22 -0.76
N THR A 37 9.28 4.58 -1.68
CA THR A 37 8.89 3.27 -2.21
C THR A 37 9.61 2.14 -1.49
N ASN A 38 9.11 0.91 -1.62
CA ASN A 38 9.68 -0.30 -1.03
C ASN A 38 11.11 -0.61 -1.47
N ASP A 39 11.50 -0.14 -2.65
CA ASP A 39 12.87 -0.27 -3.17
C ASP A 39 13.78 0.92 -2.78
N GLY A 40 13.32 1.77 -1.86
CA GLY A 40 14.09 2.85 -1.27
C GLY A 40 14.16 4.14 -2.10
N ARG A 41 13.48 4.22 -3.25
CA ARG A 41 13.41 5.46 -4.03
C ARG A 41 12.53 6.48 -3.34
N GLU A 42 12.90 7.75 -3.48
CA GLU A 42 12.09 8.88 -3.06
C GLU A 42 11.56 9.61 -4.29
N ILE A 43 10.24 9.81 -4.33
CA ILE A 43 9.57 10.52 -5.42
C ILE A 43 8.96 11.79 -4.84
N HIS A 44 9.58 12.92 -5.12
CA HIS A 44 9.12 14.22 -4.62
C HIS A 44 7.88 14.71 -5.37
N THR A 45 6.90 15.18 -4.60
CA THR A 45 5.67 15.78 -5.10
C THR A 45 5.03 16.63 -4.00
N GLY A 46 4.42 17.75 -4.37
CA GLY A 46 3.69 18.58 -3.42
C GLY A 46 2.27 18.07 -3.09
N ARG A 47 1.80 17.02 -3.80
CA ARG A 47 0.47 16.44 -3.59
C ARG A 47 0.49 14.93 -3.85
N VAL A 48 -0.23 14.19 -3.01
CA VAL A 48 -0.39 12.74 -3.09
C VAL A 48 -1.88 12.40 -2.98
N VAL A 49 -2.37 11.53 -3.86
CA VAL A 49 -3.71 10.95 -3.78
C VAL A 49 -3.55 9.48 -3.43
N ILE A 50 -4.23 9.02 -2.37
CA ILE A 50 -4.08 7.68 -1.83
C ILE A 50 -5.28 6.83 -2.24
N THR A 51 -5.00 5.78 -3.03
CA THR A 51 -6.01 4.84 -3.52
C THR A 51 -5.57 3.40 -3.28
N THR A 52 -5.09 3.11 -2.05
CA THR A 52 -4.53 1.80 -1.65
C THR A 52 -5.56 0.66 -1.64
N GLY A 53 -6.85 0.95 -1.77
CA GLY A 53 -7.90 -0.07 -1.76
C GLY A 53 -7.88 -0.88 -0.47
N THR A 54 -7.83 -2.21 -0.56
CA THR A 54 -7.82 -3.12 0.58
C THR A 54 -6.45 -3.34 1.22
N PHE A 55 -5.39 -2.69 0.71
CA PHE A 55 -4.03 -2.93 1.18
C PHE A 55 -3.73 -2.24 2.52
N LEU A 56 -4.37 -1.11 2.82
CA LEU A 56 -4.08 -0.36 4.05
C LEU A 56 -4.52 -1.15 5.29
N ARG A 57 -3.55 -1.66 6.06
CA ARG A 57 -3.77 -2.61 7.18
C ARG A 57 -4.69 -3.78 6.82
N GLY A 58 -4.62 -4.21 5.55
CA GLY A 58 -5.46 -5.27 5.01
C GLY A 58 -5.36 -6.57 5.81
N ARG A 59 -6.51 -7.22 6.04
CA ARG A 59 -6.61 -8.54 6.63
C ARG A 59 -7.62 -9.37 5.84
N CYS A 60 -7.24 -10.61 5.53
CA CYS A 60 -8.16 -11.58 4.97
C CYS A 60 -8.74 -12.46 6.08
N PHE A 61 -10.04 -12.72 6.00
CA PHE A 61 -10.76 -13.62 6.90
C PHE A 61 -11.21 -14.84 6.11
N LEU A 62 -10.83 -16.02 6.58
CA LEU A 62 -11.22 -17.33 6.05
C LEU A 62 -11.90 -18.13 7.15
N GLY A 63 -13.23 -18.02 7.22
CA GLY A 63 -14.00 -18.60 8.33
C GLY A 63 -13.54 -18.03 9.67
N ARG A 64 -12.93 -18.88 10.52
CA ARG A 64 -12.40 -18.50 11.84
C ARG A 64 -10.93 -18.09 11.82
N THR A 65 -10.25 -18.28 10.69
CA THR A 65 -8.84 -17.92 10.52
C THR A 65 -8.75 -16.52 9.93
N SER A 66 -7.79 -15.72 10.38
CA SER A 66 -7.49 -14.43 9.74
C SER A 66 -6.00 -14.20 9.68
N TYR A 67 -5.55 -13.51 8.65
CA TYR A 67 -4.13 -13.20 8.43
C TYR A 67 -3.96 -11.83 7.74
N PRO A 68 -2.82 -11.14 7.96
CA PRO A 68 -2.52 -9.89 7.28
C PRO A 68 -2.30 -10.12 5.78
N ALA A 69 -3.05 -9.41 4.94
CA ALA A 69 -2.97 -9.50 3.49
C ALA A 69 -3.67 -8.31 2.84
N GLY A 70 -3.04 -7.70 1.85
CA GLY A 70 -3.72 -6.73 0.97
C GLY A 70 -4.57 -7.44 -0.09
N ARG A 71 -4.05 -8.56 -0.63
CA ARG A 71 -4.74 -9.43 -1.59
C ARG A 71 -4.23 -10.87 -1.49
N HIS A 72 -5.14 -11.83 -1.63
CA HIS A 72 -4.79 -13.24 -1.79
C HIS A 72 -4.53 -13.54 -3.27
N MET A 73 -3.36 -14.09 -3.62
CA MET A 73 -3.08 -14.48 -5.00
C MET A 73 -3.79 -15.77 -5.36
N ARG A 74 -4.33 -15.82 -6.57
CA ARG A 74 -4.92 -17.04 -7.12
C ARG A 74 -3.79 -17.97 -7.55
N THR A 75 -3.66 -19.13 -6.90
CA THR A 75 -2.76 -20.18 -7.36
C THR A 75 -3.25 -20.74 -8.70
N LYS A 76 -2.32 -21.08 -9.59
CA LYS A 76 -2.60 -21.42 -11.00
C LYS A 76 -3.48 -22.66 -11.21
N ASN A 77 -3.77 -23.45 -10.17
CA ASN A 77 -4.40 -24.76 -10.32
C ASN A 77 -5.83 -24.86 -9.74
N GLY A 78 -6.44 -23.77 -9.25
CA GLY A 78 -7.80 -23.85 -8.70
C GLY A 78 -7.91 -24.70 -7.42
N GLU A 79 -6.78 -25.13 -6.87
CA GLU A 79 -6.68 -25.68 -5.53
C GLU A 79 -6.95 -24.53 -4.55
N SER A 80 -8.22 -24.39 -4.17
CA SER A 80 -8.60 -23.70 -2.94
C SER A 80 -7.64 -24.18 -1.87
N ALA A 81 -6.93 -23.27 -1.20
CA ALA A 81 -5.98 -23.57 -0.15
C ALA A 81 -6.66 -24.37 0.97
N THR A 82 -6.81 -25.68 0.77
CA THR A 82 -7.31 -26.62 1.77
C THR A 82 -6.13 -26.94 2.65
N ASN A 83 -6.18 -26.41 3.87
CA ASN A 83 -5.50 -26.93 5.05
C ASN A 83 -4.03 -27.32 4.82
N LYS A 84 -3.19 -26.34 4.46
CA LYS A 84 -1.78 -26.42 4.82
C LYS A 84 -1.49 -25.30 5.81
N GLU A 85 -1.29 -25.73 7.04
CA GLU A 85 -0.82 -24.90 8.14
C GLU A 85 0.51 -24.26 7.72
N HIS A 86 0.53 -22.93 7.80
CA HIS A 86 1.68 -22.09 8.14
C HIS A 86 2.98 -22.12 7.32
N GLU A 87 3.08 -22.82 6.19
CA GLU A 87 4.26 -22.69 5.33
C GLU A 87 3.90 -22.55 3.83
N SER A 88 4.04 -21.31 3.34
CA SER A 88 4.52 -20.98 1.98
C SER A 88 3.93 -21.80 0.81
N GLY A 89 2.64 -21.64 0.53
CA GLY A 89 2.01 -22.24 -0.67
C GLY A 89 1.17 -21.30 -1.55
N GLY A 90 0.76 -20.14 -1.03
CA GLY A 90 0.12 -19.08 -1.79
C GLY A 90 0.89 -17.79 -1.58
N GLU A 91 1.33 -17.16 -2.66
CA GLU A 91 2.05 -15.88 -2.60
C GLU A 91 1.06 -14.82 -2.09
N ILE A 92 1.09 -14.47 -0.81
CA ILE A 92 0.20 -13.44 -0.24
C ILE A 92 0.87 -12.10 -0.43
N GLU A 93 0.15 -11.11 -0.96
CA GLU A 93 0.67 -9.75 -1.04
C GLU A 93 0.47 -9.05 0.31
N PRO A 94 1.55 -8.59 0.96
CA PRO A 94 1.46 -8.02 2.31
C PRO A 94 0.68 -6.69 2.31
N PRO A 95 0.05 -6.33 3.45
CA PRO A 95 -0.62 -5.04 3.58
C PRO A 95 0.37 -3.89 3.72
N SER A 96 -0.05 -2.67 3.38
CA SER A 96 0.74 -1.45 3.55
C SER A 96 0.65 -0.96 5.00
N ILE A 97 1.61 -1.36 5.84
CA ILE A 97 1.66 -0.99 7.26
C ILE A 97 2.33 0.38 7.46
N GLY A 98 3.48 0.64 6.83
CA GLY A 98 4.24 1.88 6.99
C GLY A 98 3.40 3.12 6.68
N LEU A 99 2.78 3.11 5.49
CA LEU A 99 1.92 4.18 5.02
C LEU A 99 0.74 4.41 5.98
N ALA A 100 0.15 3.35 6.53
CA ALA A 100 -0.94 3.47 7.49
C ALA A 100 -0.49 4.18 8.78
N LEU A 101 0.67 3.83 9.32
CA LEU A 101 1.21 4.46 10.52
C LEU A 101 1.53 5.93 10.29
N THR A 102 2.04 6.29 9.11
CA THR A 102 2.34 7.68 8.78
C THR A 102 1.06 8.50 8.60
N LEU A 103 0.00 7.92 8.04
CA LEU A 103 -1.31 8.58 7.98
C LEU A 103 -1.95 8.78 9.36
N GLU A 104 -1.80 7.83 10.28
CA GLU A 104 -2.24 8.00 11.66
C GLU A 104 -1.54 9.17 12.33
N ARG A 105 -0.20 9.23 12.22
CA ARG A 105 0.61 10.33 12.75
C ARG A 105 0.21 11.68 12.16
N PHE A 106 -0.02 11.73 10.85
CA PHE A 106 -0.44 12.94 10.15
C PHE A 106 -1.77 13.49 10.70
N ASN A 107 -2.72 12.61 11.01
CA ASN A 107 -4.01 13.04 11.55
C ASN A 107 -3.91 13.56 12.99
N THR A 108 -3.07 12.93 13.83
CA THR A 108 -2.89 13.34 15.24
C THR A 108 -2.21 14.70 15.43
N CYS A 109 -1.44 15.17 14.45
CA CYS A 109 -0.85 16.53 14.50
C CYS A 109 -1.85 17.66 14.26
N SER A 110 -3.07 17.36 13.78
CA SER A 110 -4.09 18.39 13.51
C SER A 110 -4.97 18.75 14.72
N GLU A 111 -4.88 17.99 15.82
CA GLU A 111 -5.70 18.16 17.04
C GLU A 111 -4.94 18.79 18.22
N SER A 112 -3.72 19.27 18.02
CA SER A 112 -2.88 19.92 19.06
C SER A 112 -2.76 21.42 18.87
#